data_AF-A0AAD1WTJ7-F1
#
_entry.id   AF-A0AAD1WTJ7-F1
#
_cell.length_a   1.000
_cell.length_b   1.000
_cell.length_c   1.000
_cell.angle_alpha   90.00
_cell.angle_beta   90.00
_cell.angle_gamma   90.00
#
_symmetry.space_group_name_H-M   'P 1'
#
loop_
_entity.id
_entity.type
_entity.pdbx_description
1 polymer ?
#
loop_
_entity_poly.entity_id
_entity_poly.type
_entity_poly.pdbx_seq_one_letter_code
_entity_poly.pdbx_strand_id
1 'polypeptide(L)'
;MSAEEDIELSRGPSGLGFNIVGGTDQQYVSQDSGIYVSSIKEKGAAAIDGRLQEGDRILEVNGIKLDNLLHGDAVNLFRNAGEHVVLKVLHKIQNQANGVPSSRSDKDTEGISLTMIVLPVLAVFAIYAFFRYRQR
;
A
#
# COMPACT_ATOMS: atom_id res chain seq x y z
N MET A 1 -18.87 10.47 -5.30
CA MET A 1 -19.54 9.25 -4.83
C MET A 1 -18.49 8.15 -4.83
N SER A 2 -18.19 7.59 -3.66
CA SER A 2 -17.29 6.43 -3.57
C SER A 2 -18.06 5.24 -4.13
N ALA A 3 -17.46 4.51 -5.06
CA ALA A 3 -18.11 3.36 -5.67
C ALA A 3 -17.78 2.11 -4.85
N GLU A 4 -18.82 1.43 -4.38
CA GLU A 4 -18.68 0.08 -3.85
C GLU A 4 -18.70 -0.90 -5.02
N GLU A 5 -17.77 -1.86 -5.03
CA GLU A 5 -17.68 -2.89 -6.05
C GLU A 5 -17.45 -4.26 -5.40
N ASP A 6 -18.05 -5.30 -5.98
CA ASP A 6 -17.82 -6.69 -5.60
C ASP A 6 -16.83 -7.34 -6.59
N ILE A 7 -15.68 -7.77 -6.06
CA ILE A 7 -14.57 -8.36 -6.82
C ILE A 7 -14.42 -9.82 -6.41
N GLU A 8 -14.57 -10.71 -7.38
CA GLU A 8 -14.34 -12.14 -7.21
C GLU A 8 -12.91 -12.48 -7.64
N LEU A 9 -12.10 -12.99 -6.72
CA LEU A 9 -10.74 -13.42 -6.97
C LEU A 9 -10.64 -14.94 -6.75
N SER A 10 -9.98 -15.60 -7.68
CA SER A 10 -9.52 -16.98 -7.48
C SER A 10 -8.09 -16.94 -6.97
N ARG A 11 -7.82 -17.68 -5.89
CA ARG A 11 -6.50 -17.74 -5.26
C ARG A 11 -5.49 -18.29 -6.24
N GLY A 12 -4.40 -17.54 -6.43
CA GLY A 12 -3.28 -17.98 -7.24
C GLY A 12 -2.25 -18.76 -6.42
N PRO A 13 -1.17 -19.23 -7.06
CA PRO A 13 -0.06 -19.92 -6.39
C PRO A 13 0.63 -19.09 -5.29
N SER A 14 0.49 -17.76 -5.36
CA SER A 14 1.01 -16.79 -4.39
C SER A 14 -0.07 -16.20 -3.46
N GLY A 15 -1.26 -16.79 -3.41
CA GLY A 15 -2.40 -16.23 -2.68
C GLY A 15 -3.23 -15.26 -3.52
N LEU A 16 -3.84 -14.27 -2.84
CA LEU A 16 -4.73 -13.29 -3.48
C LEU A 16 -3.97 -12.17 -4.23
N GLY A 17 -2.67 -11.99 -3.97
CA GLY A 17 -1.84 -11.09 -4.75
C GLY A 17 -1.93 -9.61 -4.37
N PHE A 18 -2.26 -9.29 -3.12
CA PHE A 18 -2.20 -7.94 -2.57
C PHE A 18 -1.77 -7.97 -1.10
N ASN A 19 -1.32 -6.83 -0.59
CA ASN A 19 -1.03 -6.61 0.82
C ASN A 19 -2.08 -5.71 1.46
N ILE A 20 -2.30 -5.90 2.76
CA ILE A 20 -3.23 -5.09 3.54
C ILE A 20 -2.52 -4.32 4.64
N VAL A 21 -3.11 -3.18 5.00
CA VAL A 21 -2.78 -2.37 6.18
C VAL A 21 -4.08 -1.94 6.86
N GLY A 22 -3.98 -1.35 8.05
CA GLY A 22 -5.16 -1.00 8.83
C GLY A 22 -5.51 -2.05 9.88
N GLY A 23 -6.66 -1.85 10.51
CA GLY A 23 -7.09 -2.59 11.70
C GLY A 23 -7.14 -1.70 12.93
N THR A 24 -7.88 -2.12 13.95
CA THR A 24 -8.08 -1.33 15.18
C THR A 24 -6.79 -1.11 15.98
N ASP A 25 -5.83 -2.03 15.87
CA ASP A 25 -4.50 -1.98 16.47
C ASP A 25 -3.45 -1.27 15.60
N GLN A 26 -3.73 -1.11 14.30
CA GLN A 26 -2.81 -0.53 13.32
C GLN A 26 -3.55 0.48 12.43
N GLN A 27 -4.05 1.56 13.04
CA GLN A 27 -4.81 2.59 12.33
C GLN A 27 -3.98 3.20 11.20
N TYR A 28 -4.41 2.95 9.96
CA TYR A 28 -3.78 3.49 8.76
C TYR A 28 -4.27 4.91 8.43
N VAL A 29 -5.55 5.17 8.70
CA VAL A 29 -6.16 6.50 8.61
C VAL A 29 -6.56 6.94 10.02
N SER A 30 -6.32 8.20 10.36
CA SER A 30 -6.64 8.73 11.69
C SER A 30 -8.12 8.53 12.00
N GLN A 31 -8.41 7.83 13.11
CA GLN A 31 -9.77 7.47 13.54
C GLN A 31 -10.54 6.53 12.60
N ASP A 32 -9.86 5.81 11.70
CA ASP A 32 -10.46 4.74 10.90
C ASP A 32 -9.82 3.39 11.26
N SER A 33 -10.68 2.42 11.57
CA SER A 33 -10.31 1.04 11.87
C SER A 33 -10.42 0.11 10.66
N GLY A 34 -10.65 0.66 9.47
CA GLY A 34 -10.79 -0.09 8.23
C GLY A 34 -9.52 -0.82 7.79
N ILE A 35 -9.71 -1.77 6.87
CA ILE A 35 -8.65 -2.51 6.19
C ILE A 35 -8.48 -1.95 4.78
N TYR A 36 -7.24 -1.68 4.38
CA TYR A 36 -6.92 -1.06 3.09
C TYR A 36 -5.88 -1.87 2.34
N VAL A 37 -5.94 -1.80 1.01
CA VAL A 37 -4.92 -2.35 0.13
C VAL A 37 -3.72 -1.42 0.13
N SER A 38 -2.55 -1.91 0.56
CA SER A 38 -1.31 -1.13 0.56
C SER A 38 -0.51 -1.29 -0.72
N SER A 39 -0.55 -2.48 -1.33
CA SER A 39 0.16 -2.75 -2.58
C SER A 39 -0.45 -3.93 -3.32
N ILE A 40 -0.37 -3.92 -4.65
CA ILE A 40 -0.77 -5.07 -5.48
C ILE A 40 0.46 -5.79 -6.01
N LYS A 41 0.51 -7.11 -5.83
CA LYS A 41 1.64 -7.94 -6.28
C LYS A 41 1.56 -8.14 -7.77
N GLU A 42 2.63 -7.78 -8.49
CA GLU A 42 2.75 -8.06 -9.92
C GLU A 42 2.48 -9.54 -10.22
N LYS A 43 1.67 -9.79 -11.26
CA LYS A 43 1.25 -11.14 -11.67
C LYS A 43 0.49 -11.94 -10.60
N GLY A 44 0.05 -11.29 -9.51
CA GLY A 44 -0.84 -11.88 -8.52
C GLY A 44 -2.29 -11.94 -9.02
N ALA A 45 -3.16 -12.69 -8.33
CA ALA A 45 -4.56 -12.84 -8.73
C ALA A 45 -5.28 -11.48 -8.84
N ALA A 46 -5.11 -10.60 -7.85
CA ALA A 46 -5.65 -9.24 -7.90
C ALA A 46 -5.10 -8.40 -9.06
N ALA A 47 -3.83 -8.56 -9.43
CA ALA A 47 -3.23 -7.83 -10.56
C ALA A 47 -3.74 -8.33 -11.91
N ILE A 48 -4.00 -9.64 -12.02
CA ILE A 48 -4.53 -10.27 -13.25
C ILE A 48 -6.00 -9.89 -13.44
N ASP A 49 -6.79 -9.84 -12.35
CA ASP A 49 -8.16 -9.34 -12.39
C ASP A 49 -8.22 -7.83 -12.70
N GLY A 50 -7.34 -7.05 -12.08
CA GLY A 50 -7.09 -5.64 -12.42
C GLY A 50 -8.11 -4.64 -11.89
N ARG A 51 -9.19 -5.07 -11.22
CA ARG A 51 -10.19 -4.17 -10.63
C ARG A 51 -9.79 -3.60 -9.28
N LEU A 52 -9.11 -4.41 -8.47
CA LEU A 52 -8.58 -3.97 -7.17
C LEU A 52 -7.44 -2.97 -7.40
N GLN A 53 -7.40 -1.89 -6.61
CA GLN A 53 -6.37 -0.85 -6.69
C GLN A 53 -5.74 -0.56 -5.32
N GLU A 54 -4.53 -0.01 -5.35
CA GLU A 54 -3.87 0.45 -4.13
C GLU A 54 -4.63 1.63 -3.50
N GLY A 55 -4.81 1.58 -2.19
CA GLY A 55 -5.59 2.55 -1.44
C GLY A 55 -7.10 2.26 -1.40
N ASP A 56 -7.57 1.19 -2.04
CA ASP A 56 -8.95 0.73 -1.86
C ASP A 56 -9.17 0.25 -0.43
N ARG A 57 -10.37 0.54 0.10
CA ARG A 57 -10.81 0.01 1.39
C ARG A 57 -11.56 -1.28 1.15
N ILE A 58 -11.20 -2.35 1.86
CA ILE A 58 -11.92 -3.62 1.81
C ILE A 58 -12.95 -3.60 2.94
N LEU A 59 -14.22 -3.71 2.57
CA LEU A 59 -15.35 -3.70 3.50
C LEU A 59 -15.70 -5.12 3.96
N GLU A 60 -15.72 -6.09 3.04
CA GLU A 60 -16.12 -7.47 3.33
C GLU A 60 -15.27 -8.51 2.58
N VAL A 61 -15.15 -9.69 3.17
CA VAL A 61 -14.51 -10.88 2.58
C VAL A 61 -15.47 -12.06 2.74
N ASN A 62 -15.93 -12.63 1.63
CA ASN A 62 -16.91 -13.71 1.60
C ASN A 62 -18.18 -13.40 2.45
N GLY A 63 -18.61 -12.13 2.43
CA GLY A 63 -19.75 -11.64 3.22
C GLY A 63 -19.46 -11.39 4.71
N ILE A 64 -18.21 -11.55 5.15
CA ILE A 64 -17.78 -11.20 6.52
C ILE A 64 -17.23 -9.77 6.51
N LYS A 65 -17.82 -8.89 7.32
CA LYS A 65 -17.39 -7.50 7.48
C LYS A 65 -16.02 -7.42 8.15
N LEU A 66 -15.17 -6.53 7.64
CA LEU A 66 -13.83 -6.27 8.18
C LEU A 66 -13.77 -5.06 9.12
N ASP A 67 -14.88 -4.36 9.32
CA ASP A 67 -14.92 -3.19 10.21
C ASP A 67 -14.59 -3.56 11.65
N ASN A 68 -13.76 -2.74 12.30
CA ASN A 68 -13.35 -2.90 13.70
C ASN A 68 -12.62 -4.22 14.03
N LEU A 69 -12.04 -4.90 13.03
CA LEU A 69 -11.18 -6.04 13.27
C LEU A 69 -9.75 -5.63 13.63
N LEU A 70 -9.06 -6.49 14.38
CA LEU A 70 -7.61 -6.41 14.51
C LEU A 70 -6.97 -6.73 13.16
N HIS A 71 -5.81 -6.15 12.89
CA HIS A 71 -5.03 -6.44 11.70
C HIS A 71 -4.81 -7.95 11.53
N GLY A 72 -4.43 -8.63 12.61
CA GLY A 72 -4.20 -10.08 12.61
C GLY A 72 -5.45 -10.90 12.26
N ASP A 73 -6.63 -10.48 12.72
CA ASP A 73 -7.89 -11.17 12.43
C ASP A 73 -8.28 -10.98 10.96
N ALA A 74 -8.11 -9.78 10.41
CA ALA A 74 -8.30 -9.53 8.98
C ALA A 74 -7.36 -10.41 8.14
N VAL A 75 -6.07 -10.48 8.49
CA VAL A 75 -5.11 -11.39 7.82
C VAL A 75 -5.57 -12.84 7.88
N ASN A 76 -6.06 -13.29 9.03
CA ASN A 76 -6.57 -14.66 9.19
C ASN A 76 -7.80 -14.93 8.31
N LEU A 77 -8.71 -13.96 8.16
CA LEU A 77 -9.84 -14.06 7.24
C LEU A 77 -9.37 -14.24 5.79
N PHE A 78 -8.44 -13.40 5.29
CA PHE A 78 -7.93 -13.54 3.93
C PHE A 78 -7.15 -14.85 3.70
N ARG A 79 -6.46 -15.37 4.71
CA ARG A 79 -5.78 -16.67 4.65
C ARG A 79 -6.77 -17.83 4.58
N ASN A 80 -7.85 -17.75 5.35
CA ASN A 80 -8.85 -18.82 5.48
C ASN A 80 -10.04 -18.67 4.50
N ALA A 81 -10.07 -17.63 3.68
CA ALA A 81 -11.16 -17.36 2.72
C ALA A 81 -11.30 -18.41 1.59
N GLY A 82 -10.43 -19.43 1.56
CA GLY A 82 -10.48 -20.50 0.57
C GLY A 82 -9.93 -20.09 -0.79
N GLU A 83 -10.24 -20.90 -1.80
CA GLU A 83 -9.80 -20.72 -3.20
C GLU A 83 -10.58 -19.61 -3.92
N HIS A 84 -11.88 -19.48 -3.66
CA HIS A 84 -12.73 -18.44 -4.25
C HIS A 84 -13.06 -17.41 -3.19
N VAL A 85 -12.66 -16.16 -3.44
CA VAL A 85 -12.81 -15.06 -2.49
C VAL A 85 -13.58 -13.91 -3.13
N VAL A 86 -14.69 -13.53 -2.51
CA VAL A 86 -15.50 -12.37 -2.90
C VAL A 86 -15.13 -11.22 -1.97
N LEU A 87 -14.63 -10.13 -2.54
CA LEU A 87 -14.27 -8.91 -1.83
C LEU A 87 -15.30 -7.84 -2.12
N LYS A 88 -15.85 -7.21 -1.09
CA LYS A 88 -16.57 -5.94 -1.25
C LYS A 88 -15.59 -4.81 -0.97
N VAL A 89 -15.33 -3.97 -1.96
CA VAL A 89 -14.35 -2.89 -1.86
C VAL A 89 -15.00 -1.53 -2.08
N LEU A 90 -14.40 -0.50 -1.50
CA LEU A 90 -14.74 0.89 -1.70
C LEU A 90 -13.56 1.57 -2.39
N HIS A 91 -13.77 1.95 -3.66
CA HIS A 91 -12.75 2.66 -4.40
C HIS A 91 -12.58 4.08 -3.88
N LYS A 92 -11.32 4.50 -3.73
CA LYS A 92 -11.02 5.89 -3.43
C LYS A 92 -11.54 6.76 -4.58
N ILE A 93 -12.41 7.72 -4.29
CA ILE A 93 -12.73 8.76 -5.28
C ILE A 93 -11.43 9.52 -5.53
N GLN A 94 -10.90 9.44 -6.75
CA GLN A 94 -9.83 10.32 -7.20
C GLN A 94 -10.37 11.76 -7.40
N ASN A 95 -10.82 12.42 -6.33
CA ASN A 95 -10.98 13.86 -6.31
C ASN A 95 -9.64 14.49 -5.89
N GLN A 96 -8.63 14.30 -6.75
CA GLN A 96 -7.41 15.10 -6.78
C GLN A 96 -7.07 15.44 -8.23
N ALA A 97 -7.95 16.20 -8.88
CA ALA A 97 -7.49 17.23 -9.81
C ALA A 97 -6.82 18.33 -8.98
N ASN A 98 -5.57 18.10 -8.57
CA ASN A 98 -4.59 19.11 -8.18
C ASN A 98 -3.22 18.45 -8.00
N GLY A 99 -2.51 18.29 -9.13
CA GLY A 99 -1.06 18.42 -9.18
C GLY A 99 -0.20 17.19 -8.88
N VAL A 100 -0.34 16.08 -9.61
CA VAL A 100 0.80 15.22 -9.94
C VAL A 100 0.58 14.64 -11.34
N PRO A 101 1.42 14.96 -12.35
CA PRO A 101 1.34 14.31 -13.64
C PRO A 101 1.74 12.84 -13.50
N SER A 102 0.91 11.98 -14.09
CA SER A 102 1.15 10.57 -14.36
C SER A 102 2.52 10.34 -15.01
N SER A 103 3.48 9.83 -14.25
CA SER A 103 4.74 9.31 -14.80
C SER A 103 4.46 7.95 -15.42
N ARG A 104 4.11 7.97 -16.70
CA ARG A 104 4.23 6.81 -17.60
C ARG A 104 5.67 6.29 -17.53
N SER A 105 5.78 4.97 -17.49
CA SER A 105 7.00 4.21 -17.65
C SER A 105 7.41 4.17 -19.13
N ASP A 106 8.07 5.22 -19.60
CA ASP A 106 8.88 5.14 -20.81
C ASP A 106 10.32 4.77 -20.42
N LYS A 107 10.74 3.60 -20.91
CA LYS A 107 12.09 3.05 -20.75
C LYS A 107 12.90 3.44 -21.98
N ASP A 108 13.57 4.58 -21.90
CA ASP A 108 14.61 4.97 -22.85
C ASP A 108 15.39 6.19 -22.31
N THR A 109 16.61 5.90 -21.86
CA THR A 109 17.85 6.61 -22.22
C THR A 109 18.00 8.10 -21.86
N GLU A 110 19.04 8.37 -21.04
CA GLU A 110 19.65 9.66 -20.68
C GLU A 110 18.94 10.56 -19.65
N GLY A 111 19.44 10.57 -18.41
CA GLY A 111 19.25 11.71 -17.50
C GLY A 111 19.18 11.35 -16.01
N ILE A 112 20.32 11.06 -15.39
CA ILE A 112 20.42 11.07 -13.92
C ILE A 112 20.08 12.49 -13.45
N SER A 113 18.90 12.69 -12.84
CA SER A 113 18.56 13.97 -12.20
C SER A 113 19.42 14.15 -10.94
N LEU A 114 20.53 14.85 -11.13
CA LEU A 114 21.64 15.14 -10.22
C LEU A 114 21.27 16.06 -9.02
N THR A 115 19.99 16.26 -8.70
CA THR A 115 19.56 17.25 -7.70
C THR A 115 19.21 16.69 -6.32
N MET A 116 19.12 15.37 -6.13
CA MET A 116 18.67 14.79 -4.85
C MET A 116 19.72 14.04 -4.02
N ILE A 117 20.99 13.95 -4.45
CA ILE A 117 21.99 13.13 -3.76
C ILE A 117 23.17 13.94 -3.17
N VAL A 118 23.28 15.24 -3.44
CA VAL A 118 24.43 16.03 -2.97
C VAL A 118 24.04 16.94 -1.81
N LEU A 119 24.37 16.47 -0.58
CA LEU A 119 24.50 17.20 0.71
C LEU A 119 23.22 17.40 1.53
N PRO A 120 23.14 16.92 2.81
CA PRO A 120 24.22 17.03 3.81
C PRO A 120 24.40 15.78 4.71
N VAL A 121 24.97 14.68 4.19
CA VAL A 121 25.46 13.58 5.07
C VAL A 121 26.90 13.84 5.55
N LEU A 122 27.67 14.68 4.84
CA LEU A 122 29.06 15.00 5.19
C LEU A 122 29.21 16.04 6.32
N ALA A 123 28.18 16.86 6.61
CA ALA A 123 28.26 17.85 7.69
C ALA A 123 28.23 17.20 9.09
N VAL A 124 27.54 16.07 9.25
CA VAL A 124 27.44 15.36 10.54
C VAL A 124 28.78 14.71 10.92
N PHE A 125 29.52 14.17 9.94
CA PHE A 125 30.83 13.56 10.20
C PHE A 125 31.92 14.58 10.53
N ALA A 126 31.92 15.77 9.91
CA ALA A 126 32.89 16.83 10.20
C ALA A 126 32.72 17.40 11.62
N ILE A 127 31.48 17.56 12.09
CA ILE A 127 31.20 18.01 13.47
C ILE A 127 31.67 16.97 14.48
N TYR A 128 31.44 15.67 14.21
CA TYR A 128 31.88 14.58 15.10
C TYR A 128 33.41 14.45 15.16
N ALA A 129 34.11 14.66 14.03
CA ALA A 129 35.57 14.63 13.96
C ALA A 129 36.21 15.85 14.65
N PHE A 130 35.64 17.05 14.49
CA PHE A 130 36.16 18.28 15.11
C PHE A 130 36.07 18.24 16.64
N PHE A 131 34.97 17.70 17.20
CA PHE A 131 34.83 17.59 18.64
C PHE A 131 35.76 16.53 19.24
N ARG A 132 36.04 15.44 18.52
CA ARG A 132 36.96 14.38 18.97
C ARG A 132 38.43 14.80 18.93
N TYR A 133 38.80 15.77 18.08
CA TYR A 133 40.19 16.21 17.94
C TYR A 133 40.61 17.28 18.98
N ARG A 134 39.68 17.88 19.74
CA ARG A 134 39.98 18.97 20.69
C ARG A 134 40.19 18.53 22.15
N GLN A 135 40.31 17.23 22.44
CA GLN A 135 40.64 16.72 23.79
C GLN A 135 41.92 15.86 23.84
N ARG A 136 42.92 16.19 23.04
CA ARG A 136 44.32 15.80 23.28
C ARG A 136 45.24 16.98 23.10
#